data_AF-A0A2V8DW82-F1
#
_entry.id   AF-A0A2V8DW82-F1
#
_cell.length_a   1.000
_cell.length_b   1.000
_cell.length_c   1.000
_cell.angle_alpha   90.00
_cell.angle_beta   90.00
_cell.angle_gamma   90.00
#
_symmetry.space_group_name_H-M   'P 1'
#
loop_
_entity.id
_entity.type
_entity.pdbx_description
1 polymer ?
#
loop_
_entity_poly.entity_id
_entity_poly.type
_entity_poly.pdbx_seq_one_letter_code
_entity_poly.pdbx_strand_id
1 'polypeptide(L)'
;MTRHLSPDHLIDLAEGTRPESSAPHLESCEACRRQLADMRAMMSAASEVAVPEPSPLFWDHLSDRVRQAVALEAAPRRASRWERWLRSQVILPVSAAALAAVIIAAVIGARPDLPAARLEVVSASRPAEASEPPLFEPLDALDDSSLRLVADLTAELDWEAVSRMELTTHAGGADEAVRELNRGELGELQRLLKEELARPGV
;
A
#
# COMPACT_ATOMS: atom_id res chain seq x y z
N MET A 1 -11.20 22.07 -32.30
CA MET A 1 -11.42 21.20 -31.13
C MET A 1 -11.33 22.06 -29.88
N THR A 2 -12.46 22.32 -29.21
CA THR A 2 -12.48 22.98 -27.91
C THR A 2 -12.25 21.93 -26.83
N ARG A 3 -11.16 22.04 -26.07
CA ARG A 3 -10.90 21.16 -24.92
C ARG A 3 -11.71 21.67 -23.74
N HIS A 4 -12.65 20.86 -23.27
CA HIS A 4 -13.47 21.14 -22.10
C HIS A 4 -12.79 20.66 -20.80
N LEU A 5 -13.34 21.03 -19.64
CA LEU A 5 -12.97 20.42 -18.35
C LEU A 5 -13.31 18.91 -18.35
N SER A 6 -12.55 18.11 -17.59
CA SER A 6 -12.90 16.70 -17.37
C SER A 6 -14.17 16.60 -16.51
N PRO A 7 -14.96 15.51 -16.63
CA PRO A 7 -16.13 15.29 -15.80
C PRO A 7 -15.80 15.36 -14.30
N ASP A 8 -14.72 14.71 -13.87
CA ASP A 8 -14.30 14.67 -12.46
C ASP A 8 -14.00 16.07 -11.90
N HIS A 9 -13.38 16.95 -12.71
CA HIS A 9 -13.11 18.32 -12.30
C HIS A 9 -14.40 19.16 -12.22
N LEU A 10 -15.41 18.87 -13.05
CA LEU A 10 -16.73 19.49 -12.92
C LEU A 10 -17.50 18.97 -11.69
N ILE A 11 -17.32 17.71 -11.30
CA ILE A 11 -17.88 17.14 -10.06
C ILE A 11 -17.24 17.81 -8.85
N ASP A 12 -15.91 17.86 -8.78
CA ASP A 12 -15.17 18.53 -7.69
C ASP A 12 -15.62 20.00 -7.48
N LEU A 13 -15.89 20.71 -8.57
CA LEU A 13 -16.39 22.08 -8.55
C LEU A 13 -17.89 22.16 -8.17
N ALA A 14 -18.68 21.15 -8.48
CA ALA A 14 -20.10 21.07 -8.11
C ALA A 14 -20.28 20.75 -6.62
N GLU A 15 -19.48 19.82 -6.09
CA GLU A 15 -19.44 19.44 -4.67
C GLU A 15 -18.73 20.46 -3.79
N GLY A 16 -17.91 21.35 -4.37
CA GLY A 16 -17.16 22.37 -3.64
C GLY A 16 -15.88 21.85 -2.99
N THR A 17 -15.42 20.65 -3.36
CA THR A 17 -14.10 20.10 -2.97
C THR A 17 -12.96 20.92 -3.58
N ARG A 18 -13.24 21.67 -4.66
CA ARG A 18 -12.35 22.70 -5.24
C ARG A 18 -13.05 24.06 -5.38
N PRO A 19 -12.32 25.18 -5.22
CA PRO A 19 -12.85 26.51 -5.48
C PRO A 19 -12.92 26.80 -6.98
N GLU A 20 -13.93 27.55 -7.45
CA GLU A 20 -14.05 27.92 -8.88
C GLU A 20 -12.84 28.69 -9.43
N SER A 21 -12.11 29.39 -8.57
CA SER A 21 -10.86 30.07 -8.94
C SER A 21 -9.75 29.11 -9.42
N SER A 22 -9.83 27.79 -9.15
CA SER A 22 -8.92 26.81 -9.75
C SER A 22 -9.27 26.42 -11.19
N ALA A 23 -10.38 26.93 -11.73
CA ALA A 23 -10.91 26.58 -13.05
C ALA A 23 -11.13 27.82 -13.94
N PRO A 24 -10.08 28.58 -14.33
CA PRO A 24 -10.20 29.76 -15.20
C PRO A 24 -10.81 29.46 -16.57
N HIS A 25 -10.88 28.18 -16.97
CA HIS A 25 -11.66 27.74 -18.12
C HIS A 25 -13.14 28.14 -18.04
N LEU A 26 -13.73 28.24 -16.84
CA LEU A 26 -15.12 28.68 -16.65
C LEU A 26 -15.34 30.14 -17.07
N GLU A 27 -14.32 30.99 -17.06
CA GLU A 27 -14.44 32.38 -17.53
C GLU A 27 -14.64 32.43 -19.06
N SER A 28 -14.02 31.51 -19.79
CA SER A 28 -13.99 31.47 -21.26
C SER A 28 -14.94 30.43 -21.88
N CYS A 29 -15.36 29.40 -21.16
CA CYS A 29 -16.20 28.32 -21.68
C CYS A 29 -17.62 28.30 -21.08
N GLU A 30 -18.54 28.91 -21.83
CA GLU A 30 -19.97 28.94 -21.51
C GLU A 30 -20.62 27.55 -21.43
N ALA A 31 -20.13 26.56 -22.19
CA ALA A 31 -20.62 25.19 -22.11
C ALA A 31 -20.32 24.53 -20.75
N CYS A 32 -19.09 24.70 -20.24
CA CYS A 32 -18.70 24.18 -18.93
C CYS A 32 -19.40 24.91 -17.78
N ARG A 33 -19.63 26.24 -17.89
CA ARG A 33 -20.46 26.97 -16.91
C ARG A 33 -21.87 26.42 -16.81
N ARG A 34 -22.53 26.19 -17.94
CA ARG A 34 -23.88 25.65 -17.98
C ARG A 34 -23.95 24.27 -17.35
N GLN A 35 -23.04 23.36 -17.74
CA GLN A 35 -22.97 22.01 -17.18
C GLN A 35 -22.76 22.03 -15.66
N LEU A 36 -21.90 22.91 -15.14
CA LEU A 36 -21.69 23.08 -13.70
C LEU A 36 -22.94 23.61 -12.97
N ALA A 37 -23.65 24.57 -13.58
CA ALA A 37 -24.91 25.08 -13.05
C ALA A 37 -26.01 24.02 -13.03
N ASP A 38 -26.15 23.24 -14.12
CA ASP A 38 -27.12 22.14 -14.23
C ASP A 38 -26.84 21.05 -13.18
N MET A 39 -25.58 20.68 -12.97
CA MET A 39 -25.17 19.72 -11.92
C MET A 39 -25.55 20.20 -10.52
N ARG A 40 -25.25 21.47 -10.18
CA ARG A 40 -25.61 22.05 -8.88
C ARG A 40 -27.11 22.17 -8.68
N ALA A 41 -27.87 22.49 -9.74
CA ALA A 41 -29.33 22.51 -9.70
C ALA A 41 -29.90 21.11 -9.40
N MET A 42 -29.36 20.05 -10.02
CA MET A 42 -29.74 18.67 -9.72
C MET A 42 -29.39 18.26 -8.28
N MET A 43 -28.21 18.64 -7.78
CA MET A 43 -27.81 18.36 -6.39
C MET A 43 -28.68 19.10 -5.37
N SER A 44 -29.03 20.36 -5.63
CA SER A 44 -29.97 21.13 -4.80
C SER A 44 -31.34 20.45 -4.75
N ALA A 45 -31.90 20.10 -5.92
CA ALA A 45 -33.17 19.39 -6.01
C ALA A 45 -33.16 18.02 -5.31
N ALA A 46 -32.02 17.32 -5.30
CA ALA A 46 -31.86 16.08 -4.56
C ALA A 46 -31.80 16.31 -3.03
N SER A 47 -31.19 17.40 -2.57
CA SER A 47 -31.10 17.74 -1.14
C SER A 47 -32.43 18.20 -0.52
N GLU A 48 -33.37 18.69 -1.34
CA GLU A 48 -34.73 19.03 -0.91
C GLU A 48 -35.61 17.81 -0.62
N VAL A 49 -35.19 16.60 -1.02
CA VAL A 49 -35.90 15.36 -0.75
C VAL A 49 -35.74 14.99 0.72
N ALA A 50 -36.85 14.93 1.46
CA ALA A 50 -36.87 14.50 2.85
C ALA A 50 -36.45 13.02 2.98
N VAL A 51 -35.17 12.80 3.32
CA VAL A 51 -34.64 11.46 3.65
C VAL A 51 -35.10 11.11 5.07
N PRO A 52 -35.79 9.98 5.30
CA PRO A 52 -36.15 9.55 6.64
C PRO A 52 -34.90 9.18 7.45
N GLU A 53 -34.87 9.54 8.74
CA GLU A 53 -33.79 9.11 9.61
C GLU A 53 -33.72 7.56 9.66
N PRO A 54 -32.51 6.96 9.62
CA PRO A 54 -32.36 5.53 9.78
C PRO A 54 -32.83 5.11 11.18
N SER A 55 -33.40 3.90 11.29
CA SER A 55 -33.82 3.36 12.58
C SER A 55 -32.63 3.31 13.56
N PRO A 56 -32.82 3.55 14.87
CA PRO A 56 -31.70 3.56 15.82
C PRO A 56 -30.82 2.29 15.77
N LEU A 57 -31.45 1.12 15.60
CA LEU A 57 -30.77 -0.18 15.48
C LEU A 57 -29.88 -0.33 14.22
N PHE A 58 -30.05 0.52 13.21
CA PHE A 58 -29.20 0.52 12.02
C PHE A 58 -27.73 0.78 12.38
N TRP A 59 -27.48 1.70 13.32
CA TRP A 59 -26.12 2.09 13.72
C TRP A 59 -25.41 0.98 14.50
N ASP A 60 -26.13 0.24 15.34
CA ASP A 60 -25.60 -0.94 16.04
C ASP A 60 -25.19 -2.02 15.04
N HIS A 61 -26.11 -2.38 14.13
CA HIS A 61 -25.85 -3.38 13.08
C HIS A 61 -24.81 -2.96 12.04
N LEU A 62 -24.67 -1.66 11.76
CA LEU A 62 -23.59 -1.15 10.92
C LEU A 62 -22.24 -1.29 11.64
N SER A 63 -22.18 -0.84 12.89
CA SER A 63 -20.98 -0.90 13.72
C SER A 63 -20.49 -2.34 13.94
N ASP A 64 -21.41 -3.28 14.20
CA ASP A 64 -21.09 -4.71 14.30
C ASP A 64 -20.53 -5.28 13.00
N ARG A 65 -21.14 -4.96 11.85
CA ARG A 65 -20.64 -5.45 10.55
C ARG A 65 -19.26 -4.89 10.21
N VAL A 66 -19.01 -3.60 10.49
CA VAL A 66 -17.69 -2.99 10.32
C VAL A 66 -16.66 -3.64 11.24
N ARG A 67 -16.98 -3.83 12.53
CA ARG A 67 -16.11 -4.56 13.48
C ARG A 67 -15.79 -5.98 13.00
N GLN A 68 -16.79 -6.71 12.51
CA GLN A 68 -16.60 -8.07 12.00
C GLN A 68 -15.74 -8.11 10.73
N ALA A 69 -15.95 -7.20 9.79
CA ALA A 69 -15.14 -7.09 8.57
C ALA A 69 -13.67 -6.79 8.91
N VAL A 70 -13.41 -5.77 9.72
CA VAL A 70 -12.06 -5.41 10.18
C VAL A 70 -11.42 -6.56 10.98
N ALA A 71 -12.18 -7.29 11.81
CA ALA A 71 -11.66 -8.44 12.54
C ALA A 71 -11.29 -9.63 11.62
N LEU A 72 -11.97 -9.80 10.48
CA LEU A 72 -11.64 -10.82 9.48
C LEU A 72 -10.38 -10.44 8.66
N GLU A 73 -10.18 -9.15 8.38
CA GLU A 73 -8.98 -8.63 7.72
C GLU A 73 -7.75 -8.63 8.66
N ALA A 74 -7.95 -8.18 9.91
CA ALA A 74 -6.92 -8.13 10.93
C ALA A 74 -6.61 -9.48 11.58
N ALA A 75 -7.46 -10.50 11.37
CA ALA A 75 -7.13 -11.87 11.72
C ALA A 75 -5.84 -12.24 10.98
N PRO A 76 -4.71 -12.50 11.68
CA PRO A 76 -3.47 -12.83 10.99
C PRO A 76 -3.73 -14.09 10.19
N ARG A 77 -3.70 -13.99 8.85
CA ARG A 77 -3.66 -15.13 7.93
C ARG A 77 -2.79 -16.17 8.60
N ARG A 78 -3.35 -17.36 8.88
CA ARG A 78 -2.77 -18.35 9.80
C ARG A 78 -1.43 -18.86 9.26
N ALA A 79 -0.40 -18.03 9.38
CA ALA A 79 0.99 -18.36 9.14
C ALA A 79 1.26 -19.50 10.10
N SER A 80 1.36 -20.69 9.52
CA SER A 80 1.13 -21.94 10.23
C SER A 80 2.09 -21.97 11.41
N ARG A 81 1.66 -22.55 12.55
CA ARG A 81 2.61 -22.75 13.67
C ARG A 81 3.84 -23.52 13.19
N TRP A 82 3.69 -24.31 12.12
CA TRP A 82 4.74 -24.97 11.36
C TRP A 82 5.71 -24.00 10.66
N GLU A 83 5.24 -22.96 9.96
CA GLU A 83 6.10 -22.00 9.24
C GLU A 83 6.96 -21.17 10.19
N ARG A 84 6.38 -20.74 11.32
CA ARG A 84 7.14 -20.04 12.38
C ARG A 84 8.19 -20.95 13.02
N TRP A 85 7.88 -22.24 13.19
CA TRP A 85 8.82 -23.23 13.71
C TRP A 85 9.98 -23.49 12.72
N LEU A 86 9.68 -23.70 11.43
CA LEU A 86 10.69 -23.87 10.37
C LEU A 86 11.60 -22.65 10.23
N ARG A 87 11.05 -21.43 10.17
CA ARG A 87 11.87 -20.20 10.07
C ARG A 87 12.80 -20.03 11.28
N SER A 88 12.34 -20.37 12.49
CA SER A 88 13.15 -20.30 13.71
C SER A 88 14.30 -21.32 13.73
N GLN A 89 14.06 -22.56 13.30
CA GLN A 89 15.08 -23.62 13.37
C GLN A 89 16.04 -23.66 12.16
N VAL A 90 15.63 -23.18 10.98
CA VAL A 90 16.45 -23.29 9.75
C VAL A 90 17.17 -21.99 9.39
N ILE A 91 16.58 -20.80 9.62
CA ILE A 91 17.17 -19.55 9.11
C ILE A 91 18.25 -18.99 10.05
N LEU A 92 18.11 -19.14 11.38
CA LEU A 92 19.14 -18.71 12.34
C LEU A 92 20.53 -19.38 12.18
N PRO A 93 20.66 -20.71 11.99
CA PRO A 93 21.98 -21.34 11.86
C PRO A 93 22.65 -21.08 10.50
N VAL A 94 21.87 -20.89 9.43
CA VAL A 94 22.43 -20.71 8.07
C VAL A 94 23.15 -19.36 7.92
N SER A 95 22.64 -18.28 8.53
CA SER A 95 23.30 -16.97 8.49
C SER A 95 24.63 -16.97 9.25
N ALA A 96 24.74 -17.71 10.36
CA ALA A 96 25.99 -17.86 11.10
C ALA A 96 27.05 -18.63 10.30
N ALA A 97 26.66 -19.72 9.62
CA ALA A 97 27.56 -20.48 8.76
C ALA A 97 28.06 -19.67 7.55
N ALA A 98 27.18 -18.89 6.91
CA ALA A 98 27.54 -18.01 5.81
C ALA A 98 28.53 -16.92 6.23
N LEU A 99 28.31 -16.28 7.40
CA LEU A 99 29.21 -15.27 7.93
C LEU A 99 30.60 -15.87 8.25
N ALA A 100 30.65 -17.06 8.85
CA ALA A 100 31.90 -17.77 9.12
C ALA A 100 32.67 -18.10 7.83
N ALA A 101 31.98 -18.57 6.78
CA ALA A 101 32.59 -18.84 5.48
C ALA A 101 33.19 -17.57 4.83
N VAL A 102 32.49 -16.43 4.90
CA VAL A 102 32.99 -15.14 4.41
C VAL A 102 34.23 -14.68 5.19
N ILE A 103 34.24 -14.83 6.52
CA ILE A 103 35.41 -14.50 7.35
C ILE A 103 36.62 -15.39 6.99
N ILE A 104 36.40 -16.70 6.83
CA ILE A 104 37.47 -17.64 6.42
C ILE A 104 38.01 -17.26 5.03
N ALA A 105 37.13 -16.96 4.07
CA ALA A 105 37.53 -16.52 2.72
C ALA A 105 38.34 -15.21 2.76
N ALA A 106 37.93 -14.23 3.57
CA ALA A 106 38.66 -12.97 3.73
C ALA A 106 40.06 -13.17 4.37
N VAL A 107 40.17 -14.06 5.37
CA VAL A 107 41.46 -14.38 6.03
C VAL A 107 42.41 -15.13 5.07
N ILE A 108 41.89 -16.00 4.20
CA ILE A 108 42.71 -16.72 3.21
C ILE A 108 43.08 -15.82 2.02
N GLY A 109 42.17 -14.93 1.59
CA GLY A 109 42.38 -13.98 0.49
C GLY A 109 43.30 -12.80 0.82
N ALA A 110 43.55 -12.52 2.11
CA ALA A 110 44.43 -11.43 2.57
C ALA A 110 45.93 -11.78 2.46
N ARG A 111 46.38 -12.18 1.25
CA ARG A 111 47.80 -12.26 0.87
C ARG A 111 48.11 -11.06 -0.05
N PRO A 112 48.86 -10.04 0.42
CA PRO A 112 49.14 -8.87 -0.40
C PRO A 112 50.36 -9.10 -1.30
N ASP A 113 50.11 -9.42 -2.57
CA ASP A 113 51.07 -9.23 -3.66
C ASP A 113 50.35 -8.69 -4.91
N LEU A 114 50.92 -7.61 -5.48
CA LEU A 114 50.52 -6.95 -6.72
C LEU A 114 51.76 -6.96 -7.66
N PRO A 115 51.65 -6.77 -8.99
CA PRO A 115 50.45 -6.63 -9.84
C PRO A 115 50.48 -7.49 -11.14
N ALA A 116 49.41 -7.33 -11.95
CA ALA A 116 49.38 -7.43 -13.42
C ALA A 116 49.68 -8.79 -14.11
N ALA A 117 48.61 -9.52 -14.42
CA ALA A 117 48.48 -10.27 -15.68
C ALA A 117 47.19 -9.84 -16.40
N ARG A 118 47.19 -9.84 -17.73
CA ARG A 118 46.13 -9.28 -18.60
C ARG A 118 45.59 -10.36 -19.52
N LEU A 119 44.30 -10.25 -19.88
CA LEU A 119 43.55 -11.12 -20.81
C LEU A 119 43.23 -12.49 -20.17
N GLU A 120 42.13 -13.16 -20.50
CA GLU A 120 41.40 -13.14 -21.78
C GLU A 120 39.89 -13.39 -21.59
N VAL A 121 39.04 -12.59 -22.23
CA VAL A 121 37.58 -12.83 -22.24
C VAL A 121 37.27 -13.81 -23.37
N VAL A 122 37.30 -15.11 -23.05
CA VAL A 122 36.86 -16.16 -23.98
C VAL A 122 35.34 -16.28 -23.90
N SER A 123 34.67 -15.69 -24.89
CA SER A 123 33.28 -15.99 -25.21
C SER A 123 33.21 -17.38 -25.85
N ALA A 124 32.49 -18.31 -25.24
CA ALA A 124 32.30 -19.67 -25.76
C ALA A 124 30.84 -20.12 -25.65
N SER A 125 30.28 -20.43 -26.82
CA SER A 125 28.89 -20.72 -27.13
C SER A 125 28.26 -21.93 -26.43
N ARG A 126 26.96 -21.79 -26.12
CA ARG A 126 25.92 -22.83 -25.94
C ARG A 126 25.85 -23.78 -27.17
N PRO A 127 25.62 -25.12 -27.06
CA PRO A 127 24.24 -25.66 -26.86
C PRO A 127 24.06 -27.04 -26.15
N ALA A 128 22.79 -27.32 -25.74
CA ALA A 128 22.16 -28.62 -25.40
C ALA A 128 22.82 -29.49 -24.28
N GLU A 129 22.20 -30.35 -23.46
CA GLU A 129 20.84 -30.80 -23.11
C GLU A 129 20.99 -31.63 -21.79
N ALA A 130 20.01 -32.14 -21.02
CA ALA A 130 18.53 -32.11 -20.94
C ALA A 130 18.14 -32.59 -19.50
N SER A 131 16.83 -32.60 -19.15
CA SER A 131 16.23 -33.14 -17.90
C SER A 131 16.61 -32.41 -16.58
N GLU A 132 15.75 -32.23 -15.57
CA GLU A 132 14.37 -32.66 -15.29
C GLU A 132 13.64 -31.58 -14.40
N PRO A 133 12.40 -31.74 -13.87
CA PRO A 133 11.45 -30.64 -13.74
C PRO A 133 11.63 -29.72 -12.51
N PRO A 134 11.14 -28.46 -12.58
CA PRO A 134 10.96 -27.65 -11.39
C PRO A 134 9.69 -28.09 -10.64
N LEU A 135 9.88 -28.69 -9.46
CA LEU A 135 8.83 -28.91 -8.48
C LEU A 135 8.41 -27.57 -7.84
N PHE A 136 7.52 -26.85 -8.52
CA PHE A 136 6.64 -25.87 -7.88
C PHE A 136 5.21 -26.39 -8.04
N GLU A 137 4.60 -26.87 -6.95
CA GLU A 137 3.15 -27.02 -6.93
C GLU A 137 2.52 -25.63 -7.11
N PRO A 138 1.60 -25.46 -8.06
CA PRO A 138 0.87 -24.21 -8.16
C PRO A 138 0.01 -24.05 -6.90
N LEU A 139 0.06 -22.87 -6.28
CA LEU A 139 -0.96 -22.47 -5.32
C LEU A 139 -2.30 -22.46 -6.04
N ASP A 140 -3.19 -23.39 -5.68
CA ASP A 140 -4.50 -23.54 -6.32
C ASP A 140 -5.30 -22.23 -6.28
N ALA A 141 -5.42 -21.61 -7.45
CA ALA A 141 -6.66 -21.09 -8.00
C ALA A 141 -7.54 -20.21 -7.10
N LEU A 142 -6.94 -19.30 -6.31
CA LEU A 142 -7.63 -18.14 -5.76
C LEU A 142 -7.58 -16.98 -6.76
N ASP A 143 -8.44 -17.06 -7.77
CA ASP A 143 -8.77 -16.03 -8.76
C ASP A 143 -7.60 -15.17 -9.28
N ASP A 144 -6.76 -15.79 -10.13
CA ASP A 144 -5.75 -15.12 -10.96
C ASP A 144 -6.30 -13.90 -11.72
N SER A 145 -7.60 -13.86 -12.01
CA SER A 145 -8.26 -12.70 -12.62
C SER A 145 -8.18 -11.45 -11.74
N SER A 146 -8.39 -11.60 -10.42
CA SER A 146 -8.32 -10.49 -9.47
C SER A 146 -6.89 -10.01 -9.26
N LEU A 147 -5.93 -10.95 -9.14
CA LEU A 147 -4.51 -10.64 -8.99
C LEU A 147 -3.90 -10.08 -10.28
N ARG A 148 -4.36 -10.51 -11.46
CA ARG A 148 -4.01 -9.87 -12.74
C ARG A 148 -4.54 -8.46 -12.81
N LEU A 149 -5.79 -8.19 -12.42
CA LEU A 149 -6.37 -6.84 -12.49
C LEU A 149 -5.68 -5.88 -11.52
N VAL A 150 -5.30 -6.35 -10.32
CA VAL A 150 -4.45 -5.57 -9.40
C VAL A 150 -3.05 -5.36 -9.99
N ALA A 151 -2.43 -6.39 -10.58
CA ALA A 151 -1.12 -6.27 -11.22
C ALA A 151 -1.14 -5.25 -12.38
N ASP A 152 -2.16 -5.28 -13.23
CA ASP A 152 -2.38 -4.36 -14.34
C ASP A 152 -2.52 -2.90 -13.83
N LEU A 153 -3.42 -2.67 -12.86
CA LEU A 153 -3.57 -1.35 -12.22
C LEU A 153 -2.27 -0.85 -11.56
N THR A 154 -1.53 -1.73 -10.87
CA THR A 154 -0.26 -1.35 -10.22
C THR A 154 0.91 -1.17 -11.19
N ALA A 155 0.80 -1.68 -12.42
CA ALA A 155 1.74 -1.44 -13.50
C ALA A 155 1.46 -0.11 -14.22
N GLU A 156 0.20 0.33 -14.27
CA GLU A 156 -0.18 1.66 -14.77
C GLU A 156 0.03 2.79 -13.72
N LEU A 157 0.16 2.45 -12.44
CA LEU A 157 0.49 3.41 -11.38
C LEU A 157 1.95 3.87 -11.46
N ASP A 158 2.16 5.11 -11.91
CA ASP A 158 3.45 5.81 -11.79
C ASP A 158 3.72 6.18 -10.32
N TRP A 159 4.43 5.29 -9.62
CA TRP A 159 4.88 5.48 -8.24
C TRP A 159 5.75 6.75 -8.05
N GLU A 160 6.40 7.25 -9.10
CA GLU A 160 7.16 8.50 -9.06
C GLU A 160 6.25 9.73 -9.20
N ALA A 161 5.14 9.66 -9.94
CA ALA A 161 4.06 10.66 -9.88
C ALA A 161 3.33 10.62 -8.53
N VAL A 162 3.02 9.44 -7.99
CA VAL A 162 2.38 9.28 -6.67
C VAL A 162 3.29 9.72 -5.52
N SER A 163 4.62 9.69 -5.70
CA SER A 163 5.58 10.26 -4.74
C SER A 163 5.75 11.79 -4.88
N ARG A 164 5.37 12.38 -6.02
CA ARG A 164 5.42 13.83 -6.29
C ARG A 164 4.09 14.53 -6.03
N MET A 165 2.98 13.83 -6.18
CA MET A 165 1.70 14.20 -5.59
C MET A 165 1.81 13.87 -4.10
N GLU A 166 1.87 14.87 -3.23
CA GLU A 166 1.98 14.67 -1.78
C GLU A 166 0.69 14.07 -1.17
N LEU A 167 0.39 12.81 -1.50
CA LEU A 167 -0.40 11.88 -0.69
C LEU A 167 0.42 11.50 0.55
N THR A 168 0.86 12.53 1.28
CA THR A 168 1.40 12.37 2.61
C THR A 168 0.24 11.88 3.49
N THR A 169 0.46 10.74 4.14
CA THR A 169 -0.03 10.60 5.51
C THR A 169 0.46 11.85 6.24
N HIS A 170 -0.49 12.72 6.58
CA HIS A 170 -0.31 14.14 6.88
C HIS A 170 1.06 14.46 7.50
N ALA A 171 1.84 15.39 6.93
CA ALA A 171 3.08 15.84 7.57
C ALA A 171 2.74 16.46 8.94
N GLY A 172 3.05 15.76 10.03
CA GLY A 172 2.51 16.02 11.38
C GLY A 172 1.49 15.00 11.90
N GLY A 173 1.32 13.86 11.22
CA GLY A 173 0.45 12.75 11.63
C GLY A 173 1.00 11.94 12.81
N ALA A 174 0.18 11.02 13.32
CA ALA A 174 0.47 10.23 14.53
C ALA A 174 1.81 9.48 14.47
N ASP A 175 2.24 9.01 13.30
CA ASP A 175 3.53 8.32 13.13
C ASP A 175 4.74 9.23 13.39
N GLU A 176 4.65 10.52 13.06
CA GLU A 176 5.75 11.46 13.33
C GLU A 176 5.75 11.88 14.81
N ALA A 177 4.57 12.12 15.38
CA ALA A 177 4.45 12.33 16.83
C ALA A 177 5.02 11.15 17.64
N VAL A 178 4.79 9.89 17.20
CA VAL A 178 5.37 8.69 17.82
C VAL A 178 6.90 8.59 17.65
N ARG A 179 7.47 9.14 16.58
CA ARG A 179 8.94 9.20 16.38
C ARG A 179 9.63 10.22 17.26
N GLU A 180 8.95 11.30 17.63
CA GLU A 180 9.47 12.32 18.55
C GLU A 180 9.45 11.86 20.03
N LEU A 181 8.64 10.86 20.39
CA LEU A 181 8.52 10.36 21.76
C LEU A 181 9.82 9.71 22.27
N ASN A 182 10.20 10.07 23.50
CA ASN A 182 11.31 9.43 24.19
C ASN A 182 10.93 8.04 24.75
N ARG A 183 11.92 7.26 25.19
CA ARG A 183 11.69 5.88 25.68
C ARG A 183 10.74 5.77 26.88
N GLY A 184 10.66 6.80 27.72
CA GLY A 184 9.71 6.85 28.83
C GLY A 184 8.29 7.10 28.35
N GLU A 185 8.12 8.06 27.44
CA GLU A 185 6.83 8.40 26.82
C GLU A 185 6.26 7.25 25.99
N LEU A 186 7.11 6.54 25.22
CA LEU A 186 6.72 5.31 24.51
C LEU A 186 6.28 4.20 25.47
N GLY A 187 6.91 4.10 26.65
CA GLY A 187 6.50 3.15 27.69
C GLY A 187 5.12 3.49 28.27
N GLU A 188 4.85 4.78 28.52
CA GLU A 188 3.57 5.23 29.06
C GLU A 188 2.45 5.17 28.01
N LEU A 189 2.73 5.51 26.75
CA LEU A 189 1.82 5.28 25.63
C LEU A 189 1.44 3.79 25.53
N GLN A 190 2.43 2.89 25.63
CA GLN A 190 2.17 1.44 25.63
C GLN A 190 1.33 1.00 26.84
N ARG A 191 1.50 1.63 28.02
CA ARG A 191 0.71 1.35 29.22
C ARG A 191 -0.76 1.75 29.02
N LEU A 192 -1.00 2.97 28.55
CA LEU A 192 -2.33 3.51 28.28
C LEU A 192 -3.06 2.70 27.20
N LEU A 193 -2.37 2.34 26.11
CA LEU A 193 -2.96 1.59 25.01
C LEU A 193 -3.35 0.15 25.43
N LYS A 194 -2.59 -0.46 26.35
CA LYS A 194 -2.97 -1.73 27.00
C LYS A 194 -4.14 -1.58 27.96
N GLU A 195 -4.24 -0.45 28.66
CA GLU A 195 -5.33 -0.18 29.61
C GLU A 195 -6.68 0.01 28.89
N GLU A 196 -6.70 0.77 27.79
CA GLU A 196 -7.91 0.94 26.96
C GLU A 196 -8.28 -0.35 26.22
N LEU A 197 -7.32 -1.10 25.66
CA LEU A 197 -7.61 -2.41 25.03
C LEU A 197 -8.10 -3.47 26.04
N ALA A 198 -7.78 -3.32 27.32
CA ALA A 198 -8.27 -4.21 28.39
C ALA A 198 -9.66 -3.80 28.93
N ARG A 199 -10.15 -2.60 28.58
CA ARG A 199 -11.48 -2.15 28.95
C ARG A 199 -12.50 -2.78 27.99
N PRO A 200 -13.43 -3.64 28.45
CA PRO A 200 -14.50 -4.11 27.58
C PRO A 200 -15.34 -2.90 27.17
N GLY A 201 -15.61 -2.75 25.88
CA GLY A 201 -16.38 -1.63 25.34
C GLY A 201 -17.75 -1.50 26.01
N VAL A 202 -18.07 -0.29 26.43
CA VAL A 202 -19.39 0.14 26.91
C VAL A 202 -20.24 0.56 25.72
#